data_AF-X0XS61-F1
#
_entry.id   AF-X0XS61-F1
#
_cell.length_a   1.000
_cell.length_b   1.000
_cell.length_c   1.000
_cell.angle_alpha   90.00
_cell.angle_beta   90.00
_cell.angle_gamma   90.00
#
_symmetry.space_group_name_H-M   'P 1'
#
loop_
_entity.id
_entity.type
_entity.pdbx_description
1 polymer ?
#
loop_
_entity_poly.entity_id
_entity_poly.type
_entity_poly.pdbx_seq_one_letter_code
_entity_poly.pdbx_strand_id
1 'polypeptide(L)'
;ALANCHKSVEIAEALSEADPANAVARRDLAVSCFNTGSVNAGSGSDTAMPIEQRLEHYRQARKWFQRAREIFEDMQARGILPCVDANAPEGASAAIARCDATIAELEQTIEPAVLASQPTSPPR
;
A
#
# COMPACT_ATOMS: atom_id res chain seq x y z
N ALA A 1 9.89 11.66 -5.25
CA ALA A 1 8.50 11.56 -4.78
C ALA A 1 8.41 11.04 -3.34
N LEU A 2 8.93 9.84 -3.03
CA LEU A 2 8.88 9.23 -1.68
C LEU A 2 9.40 10.12 -0.54
N ALA A 3 10.51 10.84 -0.74
CA ALA A 3 11.09 11.70 0.31
C ALA A 3 10.18 12.87 0.74
N ASN A 4 9.37 13.41 -0.17
CA ASN A 4 8.39 14.44 0.18
C ASN A 4 7.19 13.82 0.89
N CYS A 5 6.75 12.64 0.45
CA CYS A 5 5.66 11.91 1.09
C CYS A 5 5.98 11.51 2.53
N HIS A 6 7.22 11.05 2.81
CA HIS A 6 7.65 10.73 4.18
C HIS A 6 7.60 11.95 5.12
N LYS A 7 8.08 13.12 4.67
CA LYS A 7 8.00 14.35 5.46
C LYS A 7 6.56 14.80 5.71
N SER A 8 5.70 14.69 4.68
CA SER A 8 4.27 14.99 4.84
C SER A 8 3.59 14.04 5.84
N VAL A 9 3.98 12.75 5.84
CA VAL A 9 3.49 11.77 6.81
C VAL A 9 3.93 12.11 8.23
N GLU A 10 5.21 12.40 8.46
CA GLU A 10 5.72 12.76 9.79
C GLU A 10 5.05 14.02 10.35
N ILE A 11 4.92 15.08 9.53
CA ILE A 11 4.27 16.33 9.94
C ILE A 11 2.80 16.10 10.25
N ALA A 12 2.10 15.35 9.41
CA ALA A 12 0.67 15.13 9.58
C ALA A 12 0.35 14.13 10.72
N GLU A 13 1.24 13.18 11.03
CA GLU A 13 1.16 12.38 12.25
C GLU A 13 1.34 13.25 13.50
N ALA A 14 2.39 14.07 13.56
CA ALA A 14 2.62 14.96 14.70
C ALA A 14 1.45 15.94 14.92
N LEU A 15 0.87 16.47 13.83
CA LEU A 15 -0.32 17.32 13.87
C LEU A 15 -1.56 16.55 14.33
N SER A 16 -1.74 15.30 13.89
CA SER A 16 -2.86 14.46 14.34
C SER A 16 -2.72 14.02 15.80
N GLU A 17 -1.51 13.88 16.32
CA GLU A 17 -1.27 13.62 17.75
C GLU A 17 -1.53 14.86 18.60
N ALA A 18 -1.11 16.04 18.11
CA ALA A 18 -1.32 17.31 18.79
C ALA A 18 -2.79 17.77 18.78
N ASP A 19 -3.50 17.56 17.66
CA ASP A 19 -4.92 17.85 17.52
C ASP A 19 -5.63 16.73 16.74
N PRO A 20 -6.16 15.73 17.47
CA PRO A 20 -6.91 14.62 16.87
C PRO A 20 -8.23 15.02 16.18
N ALA A 21 -8.68 16.28 16.34
CA ALA A 21 -9.88 16.81 15.68
C ALA A 21 -9.55 17.55 14.37
N ASN A 22 -8.27 17.76 14.04
CA ASN A 22 -7.87 18.44 12.82
C ASN A 22 -8.11 17.56 11.57
N ALA A 23 -9.33 17.65 11.03
CA ALA A 23 -9.76 16.89 9.86
C ALA A 23 -8.85 17.09 8.63
N VAL A 24 -8.28 18.28 8.46
CA VAL A 24 -7.42 18.60 7.32
C VAL A 24 -6.08 17.85 7.43
N ALA A 25 -5.42 17.93 8.59
CA ALA A 25 -4.16 17.22 8.80
C ALA A 25 -4.31 15.70 8.61
N ARG A 26 -5.40 15.12 9.10
CA ARG A 26 -5.67 13.68 8.98
C ARG A 26 -5.99 13.27 7.55
N ARG A 27 -6.75 14.10 6.82
CA ARG A 27 -6.97 13.93 5.38
C ARG A 27 -5.64 13.95 4.63
N ASP A 28 -4.82 14.96 4.87
CA ASP A 28 -3.54 15.12 4.17
C ASP A 28 -2.59 13.96 4.44
N LEU A 29 -2.59 13.42 5.67
CA LEU A 29 -1.88 12.19 6.03
C LEU A 29 -2.40 11.00 5.20
N ALA A 30 -3.71 10.76 5.21
CA ALA A 30 -4.34 9.64 4.52
C ALA A 30 -4.10 9.68 3.01
N VAL A 31 -4.26 10.87 2.40
CA VAL A 31 -3.97 11.11 0.97
C VAL A 31 -2.49 10.89 0.66
N SER A 32 -1.58 11.33 1.53
CA SER A 32 -0.14 11.11 1.36
C SER A 32 0.22 9.63 1.40
N CYS A 33 -0.36 8.87 2.33
CA CYS A 33 -0.22 7.41 2.37
C CYS A 33 -0.77 6.76 1.09
N PHE A 34 -1.96 7.14 0.63
CA PHE A 34 -2.56 6.59 -0.59
C PHE A 34 -1.70 6.84 -1.85
N ASN A 35 -1.18 8.06 -1.99
CA ASN A 35 -0.29 8.42 -3.10
C ASN A 35 1.03 7.63 -3.03
N THR A 36 1.56 7.42 -1.83
CA THR A 36 2.77 6.60 -1.63
C THR A 36 2.53 5.14 -2.00
N GLY A 37 1.35 4.60 -1.65
CA GLY A 37 0.93 3.28 -2.08
C GLY A 37 0.84 3.17 -3.60
N SER A 38 0.26 4.18 -4.25
CA SER A 38 0.12 4.24 -5.72
C SER A 38 1.46 4.29 -6.44
N VAL A 39 2.43 5.05 -5.92
CA VAL A 39 3.80 5.09 -6.45
C VAL A 39 4.47 3.72 -6.33
N ASN A 40 4.34 3.05 -5.18
CA ASN A 40 4.89 1.70 -4.98
C ASN A 40 4.24 0.66 -5.89
N ALA A 41 2.91 0.69 -6.07
CA ALA A 41 2.22 -0.19 -6.99
C ALA A 41 2.66 0.05 -8.45
N GLY A 42 2.87 1.31 -8.83
CA GLY A 42 3.46 1.69 -10.12
C GLY A 42 4.84 1.07 -10.32
N SER A 43 5.73 1.18 -9.33
CA SER A 43 7.05 0.53 -9.39
C SER A 43 6.96 -1.00 -9.49
N GLY A 44 6.02 -1.64 -8.79
CA GLY A 44 5.81 -3.09 -8.87
C GLY A 44 5.25 -3.58 -10.22
N SER A 45 4.63 -2.69 -10.98
CA SER A 45 4.15 -2.98 -12.34
C SER A 45 5.26 -3.03 -13.39
N ASP A 46 6.47 -2.56 -13.07
CA ASP A 46 7.61 -2.61 -13.97
C ASP A 46 8.07 -4.07 -14.19
N THR A 47 7.81 -4.60 -15.38
CA THR A 47 8.19 -5.95 -15.78
C THR A 47 9.70 -6.11 -16.00
N ALA A 48 10.46 -5.01 -16.06
CA ALA A 48 11.92 -5.07 -16.12
C ALA A 48 12.54 -5.48 -14.77
N MET A 49 11.80 -5.31 -13.66
CA MET A 49 12.25 -5.71 -12.33
C MET A 49 12.04 -7.22 -12.09
N PRO A 50 12.94 -7.88 -11.32
CA PRO A 50 12.73 -9.24 -10.85
C PRO A 50 11.41 -9.37 -10.08
N ILE A 51 10.78 -10.55 -10.15
CA ILE A 51 9.49 -10.81 -9.50
C ILE A 51 9.60 -10.54 -7.98
N GLU A 52 10.73 -10.85 -7.37
CA GLU A 52 11.00 -10.60 -5.95
C GLU A 52 10.95 -9.11 -5.60
N GLN A 53 11.51 -8.25 -6.45
CA GLN A 53 11.48 -6.79 -6.24
C GLN A 53 10.08 -6.23 -6.49
N ARG A 54 9.37 -6.75 -7.50
CA ARG A 54 7.98 -6.40 -7.78
C ARG A 54 7.07 -6.75 -6.61
N LEU A 55 7.26 -7.93 -6.02
CA LEU A 55 6.55 -8.37 -4.83
C LEU A 55 6.80 -7.44 -3.65
N GLU A 56 8.04 -7.03 -3.41
CA GLU A 56 8.35 -6.08 -2.34
C GLU A 56 7.66 -4.74 -2.57
N HIS A 57 7.66 -4.23 -3.80
CA HIS A 57 6.93 -3.01 -4.16
C HIS A 57 5.41 -3.13 -3.93
N TYR A 58 4.78 -4.23 -4.34
CA TYR A 58 3.35 -4.44 -4.06
C TYR A 58 3.06 -4.63 -2.57
N ARG A 59 3.95 -5.26 -1.81
CA ARG A 59 3.81 -5.38 -0.34
C ARG A 59 3.93 -4.03 0.35
N GLN A 60 4.85 -3.18 -0.09
CA GLN A 60 4.94 -1.81 0.40
C GLN A 60 3.69 -1.00 0.02
N ALA A 61 3.22 -1.12 -1.22
CA ALA A 61 2.00 -0.47 -1.67
C ALA A 61 0.79 -0.84 -0.80
N ARG A 62 0.60 -2.14 -0.55
CA ARG A 62 -0.44 -2.68 0.34
C ARG A 62 -0.39 -2.05 1.73
N LYS A 63 0.78 -1.98 2.37
CA LYS A 63 0.95 -1.37 3.70
C LYS A 63 0.54 0.11 3.70
N TRP A 64 0.93 0.86 2.68
CA TRP A 64 0.57 2.27 2.56
C TRP A 64 -0.94 2.47 2.34
N PHE A 65 -1.59 1.62 1.54
CA PHE A 65 -3.04 1.67 1.38
C PHE A 65 -3.78 1.27 2.65
N GLN A 66 -3.27 0.29 3.41
CA GLN A 66 -3.82 -0.07 4.73
C GLN A 66 -3.79 1.11 5.68
N ARG A 67 -2.65 1.80 5.78
CA ARG A 67 -2.51 2.99 6.62
C ARG A 67 -3.47 4.11 6.22
N ALA A 68 -3.59 4.37 4.91
CA ALA A 68 -4.55 5.36 4.39
C ALA A 68 -6.00 5.00 4.78
N ARG A 69 -6.37 3.72 4.63
CA ARG A 69 -7.71 3.24 4.96
C ARG A 69 -8.03 3.42 6.45
N GLU A 70 -7.12 3.02 7.34
CA GLU A 70 -7.29 3.17 8.79
C GLU A 70 -7.57 4.62 9.20
N ILE A 71 -6.85 5.58 8.60
CA ILE A 71 -7.03 7.00 8.91
C ILE A 71 -8.39 7.49 8.40
N PHE A 72 -8.78 7.13 7.16
CA PHE A 72 -10.09 7.52 6.63
C PHE A 72 -11.24 6.88 7.42
N GLU A 73 -11.11 5.63 7.84
CA GLU A 73 -12.10 4.94 8.71
C GLU A 73 -12.23 5.63 10.07
N ASP A 74 -11.12 6.00 10.72
CA ASP A 74 -11.18 6.72 11.99
C ASP A 74 -11.74 8.16 11.82
N MET A 75 -11.45 8.84 10.71
CA MET A 75 -12.10 10.12 10.36
C MET A 75 -13.60 9.95 10.14
N GLN A 76 -14.03 8.88 9.49
CA GLN A 76 -15.44 8.56 9.26
C GLN A 76 -16.16 8.25 10.57
N ALA A 77 -15.55 7.43 11.44
CA ALA A 77 -16.09 7.09 12.76
C ALA A 77 -16.28 8.33 13.65
N ARG A 78 -15.40 9.35 13.50
CA ARG A 78 -15.50 10.64 14.20
C ARG A 78 -16.45 11.64 13.53
N GLY A 79 -16.96 11.33 12.33
CA GLY A 79 -17.81 12.25 11.56
C GLY A 79 -17.09 13.49 11.03
N ILE A 80 -15.76 13.44 10.91
CA ILE A 80 -14.93 14.56 10.42
C ILE A 80 -14.45 14.38 8.98
N LEU A 81 -14.80 13.26 8.34
CA LEU A 81 -14.43 12.99 6.95
C LEU A 81 -15.20 13.92 5.99
N PRO A 82 -14.50 14.72 5.16
CA PRO A 82 -15.16 15.57 4.16
C PRO A 82 -15.93 14.73 3.13
N CYS A 83 -17.07 15.24 2.65
CA CYS A 83 -17.91 14.51 1.68
C CYS A 83 -17.19 14.15 0.38
N VAL A 84 -16.21 14.97 -0.04
CA VAL A 84 -15.37 14.69 -1.21
C VAL A 84 -14.52 13.42 -1.06
N ASP A 85 -14.25 12.99 0.18
CA ASP A 85 -13.50 11.77 0.49
C ASP A 85 -14.38 10.65 1.04
N ALA A 86 -15.71 10.76 0.91
CA ALA A 86 -16.63 9.78 1.48
C ALA A 86 -16.37 8.34 1.00
N ASN A 87 -15.85 8.18 -0.22
CA ASN A 87 -15.52 6.88 -0.83
C ASN A 87 -14.01 6.52 -0.71
N ALA A 88 -13.22 7.31 0.02
CA ALA A 88 -11.80 7.09 0.15
C ALA A 88 -11.44 5.77 0.88
N PRO A 89 -12.16 5.33 1.94
CA PRO A 89 -11.94 4.02 2.55
C PRO A 89 -12.12 2.87 1.55
N GLU A 90 -13.18 2.90 0.74
CA GLU A 90 -13.48 1.89 -0.26
C GLU A 90 -12.44 1.91 -1.39
N GLY A 91 -12.02 3.10 -1.81
CA GLY A 91 -10.95 3.28 -2.79
C GLY A 91 -9.62 2.67 -2.32
N ALA A 92 -9.25 2.89 -1.06
CA ALA A 92 -8.08 2.27 -0.44
C ALA A 92 -8.24 0.75 -0.32
N SER A 93 -9.42 0.26 0.08
CA SER A 93 -9.71 -1.17 0.16
C SER A 93 -9.60 -1.86 -1.21
N ALA A 94 -10.12 -1.25 -2.27
CA ALA A 94 -9.99 -1.76 -3.62
C ALA A 94 -8.53 -1.80 -4.09
N ALA A 95 -7.71 -0.81 -3.70
CA ALA A 95 -6.28 -0.80 -3.99
C ALA A 95 -5.52 -1.92 -3.26
N ILE A 96 -5.86 -2.19 -1.99
CA ILE A 96 -5.34 -3.32 -1.22
C ILE A 96 -5.67 -4.64 -1.93
N ALA A 97 -6.94 -4.84 -2.31
CA ALA A 97 -7.37 -6.07 -2.98
C ALA A 97 -6.64 -6.30 -4.31
N ARG A 98 -6.38 -5.22 -5.09
CA ARG A 98 -5.57 -5.31 -6.31
C ARG A 98 -4.12 -5.73 -6.00
N CYS A 99 -3.49 -5.12 -4.99
CA CYS A 99 -2.14 -5.50 -4.59
C CYS A 99 -2.08 -6.96 -4.14
N ASP A 100 -3.04 -7.42 -3.35
CA ASP A 100 -3.12 -8.79 -2.85
C ASP A 100 -3.29 -9.80 -4.00
N ALA A 101 -4.14 -9.50 -4.98
CA ALA A 101 -4.32 -10.33 -6.17
C ALA A 101 -3.02 -10.43 -6.99
N THR A 102 -2.33 -9.32 -7.22
CA THR A 102 -1.07 -9.32 -7.97
C THR A 102 0.05 -10.01 -7.21
N ILE A 103 0.13 -9.85 -5.88
CA ILE A 103 1.09 -10.57 -5.05
C ILE A 103 0.88 -12.08 -5.19
N ALA A 104 -0.36 -12.56 -5.08
CA ALA A 104 -0.68 -13.98 -5.23
C ALA A 104 -0.30 -14.52 -6.62
N GLU A 105 -0.57 -13.77 -7.69
CA GLU A 105 -0.20 -14.14 -9.06
C GLU A 105 1.33 -14.23 -9.24
N LEU A 106 2.07 -13.27 -8.72
CA LEU A 106 3.53 -13.24 -8.78
C LEU A 106 4.16 -14.36 -7.95
N GLU A 107 3.62 -14.67 -6.77
CA GLU A 107 4.08 -15.78 -5.92
C GLU A 107 3.82 -17.15 -6.59
N GLN A 108 2.66 -17.33 -7.23
CA GLN A 108 2.37 -18.52 -8.04
C GLN A 108 3.30 -18.69 -9.24
N THR A 109 3.90 -17.60 -9.73
CA THR A 109 4.88 -17.66 -10.83
C THR A 109 6.27 -18.10 -10.33
N ILE A 110 6.61 -17.83 -9.06
CA ILE A 110 7.88 -18.23 -8.45
C ILE A 110 7.88 -19.73 -8.07
N GLU A 111 6.79 -20.24 -7.49
CA GLU A 111 6.70 -21.65 -7.03
C GLU A 111 7.10 -22.70 -8.09
N PRO A 112 6.64 -22.67 -9.34
CA PRO A 112 7.01 -23.67 -10.36
C PRO A 112 8.49 -23.55 -10.78
N ALA A 113 9.08 -22.35 -10.75
CA ALA A 113 10.49 -22.15 -11.08
C ALA A 113 11.44 -22.70 -10.00
N VAL A 114 11.02 -22.62 -8.72
CA VAL A 114 11.75 -23.22 -7.59
C VAL A 114 11.67 -24.75 -7.64
N LEU A 115 10.51 -25.32 -8.03
CA LEU A 115 10.33 -26.77 -8.16
C LEU A 115 11.12 -27.37 -9.34
N ALA A 116 11.21 -26.65 -10.46
CA ALA A 116 11.97 -27.08 -11.65
C ALA A 116 13.50 -26.99 -11.48
N SER A 117 13.98 -26.26 -10.48
CA SER A 117 15.42 -26.08 -10.20
C SER A 117 15.97 -27.07 -9.17
N GLN A 118 15.15 -27.98 -8.63
CA GLN A 118 15.65 -29.04 -7.76
C GLN A 118 16.38 -30.09 -8.61
N PRO A 119 17.66 -30.43 -8.30
CA PRO A 119 18.34 -31.49 -9.02
C PRO A 119 17.61 -32.80 -8.73
N THR A 120 16.98 -33.35 -9.76
CA THR A 120 16.45 -34.72 -9.74
C THR A 120 17.62 -35.67 -9.51
N SER A 121 17.85 -36.07 -8.25
CA SER A 121 18.73 -37.18 -7.93
C SER A 121 18.16 -38.44 -8.58
N PRO A 122 18.91 -39.15 -9.45
CA PRO A 122 18.44 -40.42 -9.99
C PRO A 122 18.41 -41.47 -8.87
N PRO A 123 17.42 -42.38 -8.86
CA PRO A 123 17.39 -43.48 -7.91
C PRO A 123 18.55 -44.44 -8.20
N ARG A 124 19.25 -44.86 -7.13
CA ARG A 124 20.27 -45.92 -7.16
C ARG A 124 19.63 -47.28 -6.92
#